data_AF-A0A7S2UVX9-F1
#
_entry.id   AF-A0A7S2UVX9-F1
#
_cell.length_a   1.000
_cell.length_b   1.000
_cell.length_c   1.000
_cell.angle_alpha   90.00
_cell.angle_beta   90.00
_cell.angle_gamma   90.00
#
_symmetry.space_group_name_H-M   'P 1'
#
loop_
_entity.id
_entity.type
_entity.pdbx_description
1 polymer ?
#
loop_
_entity_poly.entity_id
_entity_poly.type
_entity_poly.pdbx_seq_one_letter_code
_entity_poly.pdbx_strand_id
1 'polypeptide(L)'
;LKLKQSGWIGNYALGSSYIALPWWCGQAMFGELTLDVVVLTVLYSLAGLGIAIVNDFKSIEGDRAMGLQSLPVAFGVDTAKWICVSTIDFTQLAVAGYLYYSGQTTYALVLLGLIIPQVVLQFTTFLKDPIENDVKYQGSAQPFLVFGILTTALAIGHR
;
A
#
# COMPACT_ATOMS: atom_id res chain seq x y z
N LEU A 1 21.03 -5.86 -6.22
CA LEU A 1 21.02 -7.31 -6.54
C LEU A 1 20.69 -8.23 -5.35
N LYS A 2 20.96 -7.89 -4.08
CA LYS A 2 20.58 -8.74 -2.91
C LYS A 2 19.14 -8.54 -2.38
N LEU A 3 18.58 -7.33 -2.50
CA LEU A 3 17.23 -7.02 -1.97
C LEU A 3 16.10 -7.71 -2.75
N LYS A 4 16.24 -7.87 -4.08
CA LYS A 4 15.27 -8.62 -4.90
C LYS A 4 15.20 -10.12 -4.61
N GLN A 5 16.19 -10.68 -3.89
CA GLN A 5 16.18 -12.09 -3.53
C GLN A 5 15.18 -12.39 -2.40
N SER A 6 14.79 -11.39 -1.61
CA SER A 6 13.79 -11.53 -0.55
C SER A 6 12.59 -10.67 -0.91
N GLY A 7 11.47 -11.28 -1.29
CA GLY A 7 10.24 -10.55 -1.62
C GLY A 7 9.81 -9.59 -0.51
N TRP A 8 9.94 -9.96 0.76
CA TRP A 8 9.58 -9.10 1.89
C TRP A 8 10.44 -7.82 1.99
N ILE A 9 11.76 -7.98 2.03
CA ILE A 9 12.68 -6.85 2.22
C ILE A 9 12.70 -5.99 0.94
N GLY A 10 12.68 -6.62 -0.23
CA GLY A 10 12.61 -5.95 -1.52
C GLY A 10 11.34 -5.11 -1.66
N ASN A 11 10.18 -5.67 -1.32
CA ASN A 11 8.90 -4.99 -1.46
C ASN A 11 8.75 -3.86 -0.43
N TYR A 12 9.26 -4.02 0.80
CA TYR A 12 9.24 -2.95 1.79
C TYR A 12 10.21 -1.82 1.42
N ALA A 13 11.42 -2.16 0.96
CA ALA A 13 12.37 -1.18 0.45
C ALA A 13 11.76 -0.39 -0.72
N LEU A 14 11.03 -1.06 -1.62
CA LEU A 14 10.28 -0.41 -2.69
C LEU A 14 9.24 0.57 -2.12
N GLY A 15 8.35 0.11 -1.25
CA GLY A 15 7.30 0.93 -0.65
C GLY A 15 7.85 2.16 0.09
N SER A 16 8.88 1.97 0.91
CA SER A 16 9.55 3.06 1.64
C SER A 16 10.24 4.08 0.71
N SER A 17 10.83 3.61 -0.40
CA SER A 17 11.49 4.48 -1.38
C SER A 17 10.52 5.34 -2.19
N TYR A 18 9.26 4.92 -2.35
CA TYR A 18 8.25 5.69 -3.07
C TYR A 18 7.42 6.61 -2.18
N ILE A 19 7.34 6.33 -0.87
CA ILE A 19 6.42 7.02 0.04
C ILE A 19 7.18 7.72 1.16
N ALA A 20 7.75 6.99 2.12
CA ALA A 20 8.40 7.60 3.28
C ALA A 20 9.58 8.50 2.92
N LEU A 21 10.56 7.98 2.17
CA LEU A 21 11.79 8.72 1.90
C LEU A 21 11.54 10.01 1.10
N PRO A 22 10.78 10.00 -0.01
CA PRO A 22 10.49 11.24 -0.75
C PRO A 22 9.73 12.26 0.09
N TRP A 23 8.79 11.81 0.92
CA TRP A 23 8.00 12.71 1.76
C TRP A 23 8.83 13.35 2.86
N TRP A 24 9.71 12.58 3.50
CA TRP A 24 10.62 13.10 4.53
C TRP A 24 11.59 14.10 3.93
N CYS A 25 12.17 13.79 2.77
CA CYS A 25 13.02 14.74 2.05
C CYS A 25 12.25 16.01 1.71
N GLY A 26 11.02 15.90 1.19
CA GLY A 26 10.17 17.04 0.84
C GLY A 26 9.88 17.93 2.05
N GLN A 27 9.49 17.35 3.19
CA GLN A 27 9.23 18.10 4.42
C GLN A 27 10.52 18.66 5.03
N ALA A 28 11.64 17.92 5.00
CA ALA A 28 12.92 18.43 5.49
C ALA A 28 13.47 19.60 4.64
N MET A 29 13.14 19.66 3.35
CA MET A 29 13.60 20.70 2.44
C MET A 29 12.65 21.91 2.34
N PHE A 30 11.34 21.68 2.41
CA PHE A 30 10.33 22.70 2.09
C PHE A 30 9.28 22.92 3.18
N GLY A 31 9.33 22.18 4.29
CA GLY A 31 8.34 22.25 5.36
C GLY A 31 8.94 21.90 6.72
N GLU A 32 8.19 21.15 7.53
CA GLU A 32 8.63 20.68 8.84
C GLU A 32 8.38 19.18 8.96
N LEU A 33 9.43 18.43 9.32
CA LEU A 33 9.32 16.99 9.52
C LEU A 33 8.72 16.69 10.90
N THR A 34 7.39 16.68 10.98
CA THR A 34 6.66 16.36 12.20
C THR A 34 6.54 14.84 12.42
N LEU A 35 6.31 14.43 13.67
CA LEU A 35 6.07 13.02 14.00
C LEU A 35 4.84 12.45 13.27
N ASP A 36 3.80 13.28 13.06
CA ASP A 36 2.61 12.90 12.29
C ASP A 36 2.97 12.47 10.87
N VAL A 37 3.80 13.26 10.18
CA VAL A 37 4.29 12.93 8.84
C VAL A 37 5.06 11.62 8.87
N VAL A 38 5.96 11.44 9.82
CA VAL A 38 6.77 10.22 9.92
C VAL A 38 5.89 8.99 10.11
N VAL A 39 4.95 9.02 11.07
CA VAL A 39 4.05 7.90 11.35
C VAL A 39 3.17 7.57 10.13
N LEU A 40 2.53 8.58 9.53
CA LEU A 40 1.60 8.38 8.42
C LEU A 40 2.31 7.86 7.16
N THR A 41 3.50 8.36 6.88
CA THR A 41 4.28 7.91 5.71
C THR A 41 4.91 6.53 5.90
N VAL A 42 5.27 6.14 7.12
CA VAL A 42 5.65 4.76 7.44
C VAL A 42 4.48 3.81 7.26
N LEU A 43 3.30 4.17 7.77
CA LEU A 43 2.08 3.40 7.55
C LEU A 43 1.86 3.23 6.04
N TYR A 44 1.78 4.32 5.27
CA TYR A 44 1.58 4.19 3.82
C TYR A 44 2.68 3.41 3.09
N SER A 45 3.92 3.42 3.57
CA SER A 45 4.99 2.56 3.02
C SER A 45 4.68 1.07 3.19
N LEU A 46 3.97 0.68 4.26
CA LEU A 46 3.44 -0.67 4.43
C LEU A 46 2.30 -0.96 3.44
N ALA A 47 1.43 -0.01 3.11
CA ALA A 47 0.48 -0.19 2.01
C ALA A 47 1.21 -0.38 0.66
N GLY A 48 2.34 0.32 0.47
CA GLY A 48 3.25 0.15 -0.66
C GLY A 48 3.81 -1.28 -0.79
N LEU A 49 4.02 -1.98 0.34
CA LEU A 49 4.36 -3.42 0.35
C LEU A 49 3.25 -4.23 -0.33
N GLY A 50 1.99 -3.97 0.03
CA GLY A 50 0.83 -4.64 -0.56
C GLY A 50 0.77 -4.46 -2.07
N ILE A 51 0.97 -3.24 -2.56
CA ILE A 51 1.03 -2.93 -4.00
C ILE A 51 2.16 -3.70 -4.69
N ALA A 52 3.33 -3.76 -4.08
CA ALA A 52 4.45 -4.50 -4.63
C ALA A 52 4.14 -6.00 -4.76
N ILE A 53 3.40 -6.57 -3.80
CA ILE A 53 2.93 -7.96 -3.87
C ILE A 53 1.95 -8.15 -5.04
N VAL A 54 1.05 -7.19 -5.33
CA VAL A 54 0.19 -7.22 -6.53
C VAL A 54 1.05 -7.34 -7.80
N ASN A 55 2.13 -6.56 -7.88
CA ASN A 55 3.04 -6.62 -9.03
C ASN A 55 3.79 -7.94 -9.12
N ASP A 56 4.14 -8.55 -7.98
CA ASP A 56 4.78 -9.87 -7.96
C ASP A 56 3.87 -10.97 -8.56
N PHE A 57 2.53 -10.84 -8.48
CA PHE A 57 1.61 -11.79 -9.13
C PHE A 57 1.76 -11.82 -10.65
N LYS A 58 2.04 -10.67 -11.25
CA LYS A 58 2.26 -10.54 -12.69
C LYS A 58 3.60 -11.14 -13.13
N SER A 59 4.61 -11.11 -12.27
CA SER A 59 5.96 -11.57 -12.58
C SER A 59 6.29 -12.98 -12.11
N ILE A 60 5.33 -13.74 -11.55
CA ILE A 60 5.56 -15.08 -10.95
C ILE A 60 6.42 -15.99 -11.84
N GLU A 61 6.06 -16.12 -13.13
CA GLU A 61 6.77 -17.02 -14.05
C GLU A 61 8.21 -16.55 -14.30
N GLY A 62 8.41 -15.24 -14.49
CA GLY A 62 9.73 -14.64 -14.67
C GLY A 62 10.58 -14.72 -13.41
N ASP A 63 10.00 -14.46 -12.25
CA ASP A 63 10.69 -14.54 -10.96
C ASP A 63 11.13 -15.97 -10.67
N ARG A 64 10.28 -16.97 -10.96
CA ARG A 64 10.64 -18.39 -10.86
C ARG A 64 11.78 -18.76 -11.80
N ALA A 65 11.74 -18.32 -13.06
CA ALA A 65 12.82 -18.57 -14.02
C ALA A 65 14.15 -17.92 -13.62
N MET A 66 14.10 -16.78 -12.93
CA MET A 66 15.28 -16.07 -12.41
C MET A 66 15.72 -16.51 -11.01
N GLY A 67 15.05 -17.49 -10.40
CA GLY A 67 15.36 -17.97 -9.05
C GLY A 67 15.07 -16.97 -7.92
N LEU A 68 14.18 -16.00 -8.17
CA LEU A 68 13.74 -15.00 -7.18
C LEU A 68 12.64 -15.58 -6.28
N GLN A 69 12.67 -15.22 -5.00
CA GLN A 69 11.69 -15.65 -4.00
C GLN A 69 10.69 -14.52 -3.70
N SER A 70 9.87 -14.16 -4.69
CA SER A 70 8.74 -13.26 -4.48
C SER A 70 7.67 -13.92 -3.60
N LEU A 71 6.84 -13.13 -2.91
CA LEU A 71 5.83 -13.68 -1.98
C LEU A 71 4.92 -14.75 -2.63
N PRO A 72 4.34 -14.53 -3.84
CA PRO A 72 3.52 -15.55 -4.47
C PRO A 72 4.31 -16.79 -4.89
N VAL A 73 5.62 -16.68 -5.16
CA VAL A 73 6.50 -17.84 -5.43
C VAL A 73 6.81 -18.62 -4.15
N ALA A 74 7.02 -17.93 -3.03
CA ALA A 74 7.41 -18.54 -1.75
C ALA A 74 6.21 -19.13 -0.97
N PHE A 75 5.08 -18.43 -0.92
CA PHE A 75 3.90 -18.80 -0.11
C PHE A 75 2.72 -19.34 -0.94
N GLY A 76 2.83 -19.28 -2.27
CA GLY A 76 1.74 -19.62 -3.19
C GLY A 76 0.75 -18.47 -3.40
N VAL A 77 -0.01 -18.57 -4.49
CA VAL A 77 -0.94 -17.54 -4.96
C VAL A 77 -2.04 -17.26 -3.93
N ASP A 78 -2.62 -18.31 -3.33
CA ASP A 78 -3.72 -18.17 -2.37
C ASP A 78 -3.32 -17.51 -1.06
N THR A 79 -2.13 -17.80 -0.53
CA THR A 79 -1.65 -17.14 0.69
C THR A 79 -1.25 -15.70 0.40
N ALA A 80 -0.54 -15.47 -0.72
CA ALA A 80 -0.05 -14.15 -1.08
C ALA A 80 -1.20 -13.16 -1.36
N LYS A 81 -2.35 -13.61 -1.91
CA LYS A 81 -3.46 -12.69 -2.23
C LYS A 81 -4.10 -12.16 -0.95
N TRP A 82 -4.21 -13.00 0.08
CA TRP A 82 -4.68 -12.59 1.41
C TRP A 82 -3.69 -11.66 2.09
N ILE A 83 -2.39 -11.98 2.08
CA ILE A 83 -1.35 -11.09 2.63
C ILE A 83 -1.43 -9.70 1.97
N CYS A 84 -1.58 -9.67 0.64
CA CYS A 84 -1.70 -8.44 -0.13
C CYS A 84 -2.88 -7.57 0.34
N VAL A 85 -4.11 -8.11 0.28
CA VAL A 85 -5.31 -7.33 0.64
C VAL A 85 -5.29 -6.93 2.12
N SER A 86 -4.91 -7.84 3.01
CA SER A 86 -4.85 -7.56 4.44
C SER A 86 -3.83 -6.48 4.78
N THR A 87 -2.67 -6.45 4.11
CA THR A 87 -1.66 -5.41 4.32
C THR A 87 -2.19 -4.03 3.90
N ILE A 88 -2.85 -3.94 2.76
CA ILE A 88 -3.42 -2.68 2.25
C ILE A 88 -4.50 -2.17 3.18
N ASP A 89 -5.49 -3.02 3.49
CA ASP A 89 -6.66 -2.63 4.27
C ASP A 89 -6.30 -2.29 5.71
N PHE A 90 -5.47 -3.12 6.35
CA PHE A 90 -5.00 -2.86 7.72
C PHE A 90 -4.29 -1.51 7.80
N THR A 91 -3.44 -1.21 6.82
CA THR A 91 -2.70 0.05 6.79
C THR A 91 -3.64 1.25 6.66
N GLN A 92 -4.61 1.19 5.73
CA GLN A 92 -5.54 2.30 5.55
C GLN A 92 -6.46 2.49 6.77
N LEU A 93 -6.89 1.41 7.42
CA LEU A 93 -7.63 1.47 8.67
C LEU A 93 -6.79 2.08 9.80
N ALA A 94 -5.50 1.72 9.89
CA ALA A 94 -4.58 2.32 10.85
C ALA A 94 -4.41 3.83 10.61
N VAL A 95 -4.28 4.25 9.35
CA VAL A 95 -4.22 5.68 9.00
C VAL A 95 -5.53 6.39 9.34
N ALA A 96 -6.69 5.80 9.05
CA ALA A 96 -7.98 6.36 9.42
C ALA A 96 -8.13 6.52 10.94
N GLY A 97 -7.71 5.51 11.70
CA GLY A 97 -7.67 5.56 13.16
C GLY A 97 -6.74 6.66 13.69
N TYR A 98 -5.57 6.82 13.07
CA TYR A 98 -4.63 7.89 13.42
C TYR A 98 -5.21 9.28 13.18
N LEU A 99 -5.85 9.50 12.03
CA LEU A 99 -6.51 10.76 11.69
C LEU A 99 -7.64 11.07 12.67
N TYR A 100 -8.44 10.06 13.02
CA TYR A 100 -9.51 10.21 14.01
C TYR A 100 -8.97 10.59 15.40
N TYR A 101 -7.94 9.87 15.87
CA TYR A 101 -7.26 10.18 17.15
C TYR A 101 -6.68 11.60 17.16
N SER A 102 -6.15 12.05 16.03
CA SER A 102 -5.55 13.37 15.88
C SER A 102 -6.58 14.49 15.61
N GLY A 103 -7.88 14.22 15.82
CA GLY A 103 -8.97 15.18 15.70
C GLY A 103 -9.45 15.47 14.28
N GLN A 104 -8.88 14.82 13.26
CA GLN A 104 -9.26 14.99 11.85
C GLN A 104 -10.42 14.07 11.46
N THR A 105 -11.53 14.14 12.20
CA THR A 105 -12.68 13.23 12.05
C THR A 105 -13.26 13.22 10.64
N THR A 106 -13.40 14.38 9.99
CA THR A 106 -13.94 14.45 8.62
C THR A 106 -13.08 13.69 7.62
N TYR A 107 -11.75 13.88 7.68
CA TYR A 107 -10.83 13.18 6.78
C TYR A 107 -10.77 11.68 7.07
N ALA A 108 -10.86 11.28 8.35
CA ALA A 108 -10.97 9.87 8.72
C ALA A 108 -12.23 9.21 8.14
N LEU A 109 -13.39 9.89 8.20
CA LEU A 109 -14.64 9.38 7.61
C LEU A 109 -14.57 9.31 6.08
N VAL A 110 -13.98 10.30 5.41
CA VAL A 110 -13.75 10.25 3.96
C VAL A 110 -12.86 9.07 3.60
N LEU A 111 -11.76 8.87 4.33
CA LEU A 111 -10.85 7.75 4.09
C LEU A 111 -11.56 6.39 4.29
N LEU A 112 -12.37 6.24 5.34
CA LEU A 112 -13.20 5.05 5.53
C LEU A 112 -14.18 4.84 4.37
N GLY A 113 -14.79 5.92 3.88
CA GLY A 113 -15.66 5.89 2.69
C GLY A 113 -14.94 5.41 1.43
N LEU A 114 -13.66 5.75 1.24
CA LEU A 114 -12.83 5.30 0.11
C LEU A 114 -12.39 3.83 0.26
N ILE A 115 -12.22 3.33 1.49
CA ILE A 115 -11.86 1.92 1.74
C ILE A 115 -13.00 0.98 1.31
N ILE A 116 -14.26 1.38 1.48
CA ILE A 116 -15.42 0.52 1.13
C ILE A 116 -15.39 0.05 -0.34
N PRO A 117 -15.40 0.92 -1.36
CA PRO A 117 -15.36 0.48 -2.75
C PRO A 117 -14.06 -0.26 -3.08
N GLN A 118 -12.93 0.12 -2.47
CA GLN A 118 -11.68 -0.59 -2.63
C GLN A 118 -11.79 -2.07 -2.19
N VAL A 119 -12.30 -2.31 -0.99
CA VAL A 119 -12.50 -3.66 -0.44
C VAL A 119 -13.50 -4.44 -1.27
N VAL A 120 -14.62 -3.82 -1.67
CA VAL A 120 -15.60 -4.49 -2.56
C VAL A 120 -14.93 -4.95 -3.86
N LEU A 121 -14.06 -4.13 -4.47
CA LEU A 121 -13.32 -4.48 -5.68
C LEU A 121 -12.25 -5.56 -5.44
N GLN A 122 -11.60 -5.59 -4.28
CA GLN A 122 -10.69 -6.67 -3.89
C GLN A 122 -11.41 -8.02 -3.85
N PHE A 123 -12.56 -8.09 -3.19
CA PHE A 123 -13.34 -9.33 -3.06
C PHE A 123 -14.01 -9.77 -4.37
N THR A 124 -14.47 -8.82 -5.17
CA THR A 124 -15.20 -9.14 -6.41
C THR A 124 -14.29 -9.45 -7.59
N THR A 125 -13.03 -8.99 -7.55
CA THR A 125 -12.07 -9.08 -8.68
C THR A 125 -10.80 -9.83 -8.26
N PHE A 126 -9.97 -9.23 -7.40
CA PHE A 126 -8.61 -9.72 -7.11
C PHE A 126 -8.57 -11.06 -6.36
N LEU A 127 -9.45 -11.26 -5.37
CA LEU A 127 -9.45 -12.49 -4.58
C LEU A 127 -9.97 -13.72 -5.34
N LYS A 128 -10.76 -13.51 -6.41
CA LYS A 128 -11.28 -14.60 -7.27
C LYS A 128 -10.18 -15.18 -8.14
N ASP A 129 -9.51 -14.33 -8.89
CA ASP A 129 -8.34 -14.70 -9.68
C ASP A 129 -7.36 -13.52 -9.70
N PRO A 130 -6.28 -13.57 -8.89
CA PRO A 130 -5.32 -12.48 -8.79
C PRO A 130 -4.41 -12.38 -10.02
N ILE A 131 -4.31 -13.42 -10.86
CA ILE A 131 -3.46 -13.42 -12.06
C ILE A 131 -4.22 -12.81 -13.24
N GLU A 132 -5.48 -13.21 -13.45
CA GLU A 132 -6.29 -12.67 -14.55
C GLU A 132 -6.77 -11.23 -14.28
N ASN A 133 -6.97 -10.88 -13.01
CA ASN A 133 -7.56 -9.61 -12.62
C ASN A 133 -6.58 -8.60 -12.02
N ASP A 134 -5.27 -8.85 -12.07
CA ASP A 134 -4.23 -7.93 -11.55
C ASP A 134 -4.37 -6.51 -12.12
N VAL A 135 -4.47 -6.37 -13.45
CA VAL A 135 -4.59 -5.09 -14.15
C VAL A 135 -5.92 -4.41 -13.85
N LYS A 136 -7.01 -5.18 -13.82
CA LYS A 136 -8.34 -4.65 -13.48
C LYS A 136 -8.37 -4.15 -12.05
N TYR A 137 -7.76 -4.88 -11.12
CA TYR A 137 -7.65 -4.50 -9.72
C TYR A 137 -6.82 -3.23 -9.56
N GLN A 138 -5.65 -3.15 -10.20
CA GLN A 138 -4.82 -1.93 -10.17
C GLN A 138 -5.53 -0.73 -10.81
N GLY A 139 -6.29 -0.93 -11.88
CA GLY A 139 -7.02 0.16 -12.54
C GLY A 139 -8.25 0.65 -11.78
N SER A 140 -8.90 -0.22 -11.00
CA SER A 140 -10.18 0.09 -10.35
C SER A 140 -10.06 0.36 -8.85
N ALA A 141 -9.31 -0.46 -8.11
CA ALA A 141 -9.21 -0.37 -6.65
C ALA A 141 -8.07 0.55 -6.19
N GLN A 142 -6.92 0.49 -6.86
CA GLN A 142 -5.74 1.30 -6.49
C GLN A 142 -5.99 2.82 -6.47
N PRO A 143 -6.80 3.40 -7.37
CA PRO A 143 -7.13 4.82 -7.30
C PRO A 143 -7.72 5.23 -5.95
N PHE A 144 -8.52 4.39 -5.30
CA PHE A 144 -9.07 4.68 -3.96
C PHE A 144 -7.97 4.78 -2.90
N LEU A 145 -6.94 3.94 -2.97
CA LEU A 145 -5.77 4.05 -2.11
C LEU A 145 -5.01 5.36 -2.36
N VAL A 146 -4.81 5.75 -3.62
CA VAL A 146 -4.14 7.01 -3.99
C VAL A 146 -4.95 8.23 -3.51
N PHE A 147 -6.27 8.22 -3.70
CA PHE A 147 -7.15 9.24 -3.14
C PHE A 147 -7.14 9.25 -1.61
N GLY A 148 -6.97 8.09 -0.97
CA GLY A 148 -6.77 7.99 0.46
C GLY A 148 -5.48 8.69 0.92
N ILE A 149 -4.37 8.46 0.23
CA ILE A 149 -3.09 9.16 0.49
C ILE A 149 -3.27 10.67 0.34
N LEU A 150 -3.94 11.12 -0.73
CA LEU A 150 -4.24 12.54 -0.95
C LEU A 150 -5.11 13.13 0.17
N THR A 151 -6.13 12.38 0.63
CA THR A 151 -7.01 12.80 1.73
C THR A 151 -6.19 13.02 3.01
N THR A 152 -5.27 12.11 3.33
CA THR A 152 -4.38 12.25 4.48
C THR A 152 -3.40 13.42 4.31
N ALA A 153 -2.86 13.61 3.11
CA ALA A 153 -1.97 14.72 2.81
C ALA A 153 -2.66 16.07 3.06
N LEU A 154 -3.90 16.23 2.59
CA LEU A 154 -4.72 17.42 2.83
C LEU A 154 -5.02 17.60 4.32
N ALA A 155 -5.31 16.51 5.04
CA ALA A 155 -5.58 16.57 6.49
C ALA A 155 -4.38 17.09 7.31
N ILE A 156 -3.15 16.75 6.91
CA ILE A 156 -1.93 17.27 7.53
C ILE A 156 -1.65 18.70 7.08
N GLY A 157 -1.75 18.97 5.77
CA GLY A 157 -1.40 20.28 5.20
C GLY A 157 -2.38 21.41 5.52
N HIS A 158 -3.61 21.10 5.96
CA HIS A 158 -4.59 22.09 6.40
C HIS A 158 -4.41 22.57 7.85
N ARG A 159 -3.44 22.01 8.59
CA ARG A 159 -3.12 22.43 9.96
C ARG A 159 -2.13 23.58 9.94
#